data_AF-A0A7H4LMP1-F1
#
_entry.id   AF-A0A7H4LMP1-F1
#
_cell.length_a   1.000
_cell.length_b   1.000
_cell.length_c   1.000
_cell.angle_alpha   90.00
_cell.angle_beta   90.00
_cell.angle_gamma   90.00
#
_symmetry.space_group_name_H-M   'P 1'
#
loop_
_entity.id
_entity.type
_entity.pdbx_description
1 polymer ?
#
loop_
_entity_poly.entity_id
_entity_poly.type
_entity_poly.pdbx_seq_one_letter_code
_entity_poly.pdbx_strand_id
1 'polypeptide(L)'
;MTQGYGLPHIALYFSKTMWSEGYSLTPANLRPELRKIWPDGGHDYSHFCGVMEEFHKEKRALANKLMQLFLVALGFPATQIAGVEAEHKLTETMTETIHLNRVHGNCPSVFVSR
;
A
#
# COMPACT_ATOMS: atom_id res chain seq x y z
N MET A 1 -10.05 7.26 -1.31
CA MET A 1 -9.71 6.32 -0.22
C MET A 1 -9.35 7.14 0.99
N THR A 2 -10.05 6.98 2.11
CA THR A 2 -9.77 7.71 3.35
C THR A 2 -8.52 7.13 4.00
N GLN A 3 -7.52 7.97 4.27
CA GLN A 3 -6.35 7.58 5.07
C GLN A 3 -6.80 7.35 6.53
N GLY A 4 -6.25 6.32 7.18
CA GLY A 4 -6.54 5.98 8.56
C GLY A 4 -7.00 4.54 8.79
N TYR A 5 -7.46 4.29 10.02
CA TYR A 5 -7.93 3.00 10.51
C TYR A 5 -9.38 2.73 10.10
N GLY A 6 -9.67 1.51 9.65
CA GLY A 6 -11.04 1.11 9.35
C GLY A 6 -11.17 -0.36 8.98
N LEU A 7 -12.41 -0.83 8.89
CA LEU A 7 -12.72 -2.11 8.29
C LEU A 7 -12.59 -1.95 6.76
N PRO A 8 -11.70 -2.69 6.08
CA PRO A 8 -11.63 -2.62 4.63
C PRO A 8 -12.96 -3.14 4.06
N HIS A 9 -13.66 -2.26 3.36
CA HIS A 9 -14.79 -2.67 2.53
C HIS A 9 -14.27 -3.57 1.41
N ILE A 10 -14.87 -4.74 1.23
CA ILE A 10 -14.48 -5.68 0.15
C ILE A 10 -14.64 -5.00 -1.22
N ALA A 11 -15.63 -4.10 -1.35
CA ALA A 11 -15.78 -3.18 -2.48
C ALA A 11 -16.69 -2.02 -2.07
N LEU A 12 -16.55 -0.85 -2.73
CA LEU A 12 -17.36 0.36 -2.49
C LEU A 12 -18.88 0.12 -2.57
N TYR A 13 -19.31 -0.94 -3.26
CA TYR A 13 -20.70 -1.26 -3.55
C TYR A 13 -21.26 -2.44 -2.76
N PHE A 14 -20.48 -3.04 -1.84
CA PHE A 14 -20.94 -4.17 -1.04
C PHE A 14 -20.85 -3.86 0.44
N SER A 15 -21.96 -4.06 1.16
CA SER A 15 -22.03 -3.93 2.62
C SER A 15 -21.28 -5.03 3.37
N LYS A 16 -20.70 -6.02 2.66
CA LYS A 16 -19.87 -7.06 3.25
C LYS A 16 -18.50 -6.49 3.63
N THR A 17 -18.23 -6.47 4.93
CA THR A 17 -16.92 -6.16 5.50
C THR A 17 -16.07 -7.42 5.60
N MET A 18 -14.77 -7.29 5.38
CA MET A 18 -13.83 -8.39 5.64
C MET A 18 -13.65 -8.54 7.16
N TRP A 19 -13.41 -9.76 7.64
CA TRP A 19 -13.04 -10.01 9.05
C TRP A 19 -11.58 -9.64 9.29
N SER A 20 -11.29 -8.37 9.06
CA SER A 20 -9.95 -7.82 9.22
C SER A 20 -10.02 -6.35 9.55
N GLU A 21 -9.06 -5.89 10.35
CA GLU A 21 -8.84 -4.47 10.59
C GLU A 21 -7.72 -3.99 9.67
N GLY A 22 -7.93 -2.83 9.05
CA GLY A 22 -7.06 -2.28 8.03
C GLY A 22 -6.56 -0.88 8.40
N TYR A 23 -5.32 -0.55 8.05
CA TYR A 23 -4.81 0.81 8.12
C TYR A 23 -4.26 1.24 6.76
N SER A 24 -4.85 2.29 6.19
CA SER A 24 -4.44 2.83 4.89
C SER A 24 -3.62 4.10 5.07
N LEU A 25 -2.40 4.12 4.53
CA LEU A 25 -1.51 5.28 4.55
C LEU A 25 -0.78 5.45 3.21
N THR A 26 -0.28 6.65 2.95
CA THR A 26 0.66 6.87 1.84
C THR A 26 2.09 6.80 2.37
N PRO A 27 3.08 6.39 1.54
CA PRO A 27 4.49 6.37 1.95
C PRO A 27 4.96 7.73 2.48
N ALA A 28 4.53 8.83 1.84
CA ALA A 28 4.87 10.18 2.26
C ALA A 28 4.35 10.55 3.66
N ASN A 29 3.19 10.01 4.06
CA ASN A 29 2.57 10.31 5.35
C ASN A 29 2.75 9.18 6.37
N LEU A 30 3.61 8.18 6.11
CA LEU A 30 3.75 6.99 6.95
C LEU A 30 4.07 7.33 8.40
N ARG A 31 5.13 8.11 8.62
CA ARG A 31 5.54 8.56 9.96
C ARG A 31 4.48 9.40 10.68
N PRO A 32 3.97 10.51 10.11
CA PRO A 32 2.96 11.33 10.79
C PRO A 32 1.65 10.59 11.06
N GLU A 33 1.22 9.67 10.19
CA GLU A 33 0.03 8.84 10.45
C GLU A 33 0.28 7.82 11.58
N LEU A 34 1.41 7.12 11.55
CA LEU A 34 1.78 6.18 12.62
C LEU A 34 2.06 6.87 13.95
N ARG A 35 2.50 8.14 13.94
CA ARG A 35 2.69 8.94 15.17
C ARG A 35 1.38 9.19 15.91
N LYS A 36 0.23 9.21 15.21
CA LYS A 36 -1.09 9.28 15.86
C LYS A 36 -1.42 8.01 16.64
N ILE A 37 -0.89 6.87 16.20
CA ILE A 37 -1.06 5.56 16.86
C ILE A 37 -0.05 5.41 17.99
N TRP A 38 1.18 5.91 17.78
CA TRP A 38 2.30 5.77 18.69
C TRP A 38 2.82 7.14 19.18
N PRO A 39 2.10 7.79 20.11
CA PRO A 39 2.39 9.17 20.51
C PRO A 39 3.73 9.31 21.24
N ASP A 40 4.17 8.29 21.98
CA ASP A 40 5.50 8.26 22.62
C ASP A 40 6.65 8.27 21.57
N GLY A 41 6.36 7.78 20.37
CA GLY A 41 7.29 7.41 19.30
C GLY A 41 8.65 6.95 19.79
N GLY A 42 8.63 5.96 20.68
CA GLY A 42 9.80 5.27 21.19
C GLY A 42 10.50 4.39 20.14
N HIS A 43 11.35 3.49 20.64
CA HIS A 43 12.19 2.63 19.81
C HIS A 43 11.38 1.75 18.85
N ASP A 44 10.26 1.18 19.32
CA ASP A 44 9.40 0.30 18.52
C ASP A 44 8.77 1.04 17.33
N TYR A 45 8.32 2.28 17.53
CA TYR A 45 7.81 3.14 16.46
C TYR A 45 8.90 3.40 15.40
N SER A 46 10.11 3.78 15.84
CA SER A 46 11.21 4.07 14.92
C SER A 46 11.63 2.84 14.13
N HIS A 47 11.71 1.68 14.79
CA HIS A 47 12.04 0.42 14.15
C HIS A 47 10.97 0.03 13.12
N PHE A 48 9.69 0.07 13.50
CA PHE A 48 8.60 -0.25 12.59
C PHE A 48 8.56 0.67 11.37
N CYS A 49 8.72 1.99 11.56
CA CYS A 49 8.77 2.94 10.44
C CYS A 49 9.92 2.64 9.49
N GLY A 50 11.11 2.34 10.02
CA GLY A 50 12.28 1.99 9.19
C GLY A 50 12.06 0.73 8.37
N VAL A 51 11.50 -0.32 8.96
CA VAL A 51 11.15 -1.55 8.24
C VAL A 51 10.13 -1.28 7.13
N MET A 52 9.11 -0.46 7.41
CA MET A 52 8.07 -0.13 6.43
C MET A 52 8.60 0.73 5.27
N GLU A 53 9.52 1.65 5.56
CA GLU A 53 10.19 2.48 4.55
C GLU A 53 11.05 1.62 3.61
N GLU A 54 11.86 0.70 4.16
CA GLU A 54 12.67 -0.20 3.34
C GLU A 54 11.81 -1.17 2.54
N PHE A 55 10.75 -1.73 3.15
CA PHE A 55 9.79 -2.57 2.45
C PHE A 55 9.15 -1.84 1.27
N HIS A 56 8.75 -0.58 1.46
CA HIS A 56 8.16 0.22 0.40
C HIS A 56 9.13 0.46 -0.75
N LYS A 57 10.39 0.80 -0.44
CA LYS A 57 11.46 0.99 -1.42
C LYS A 57 11.69 -0.25 -2.27
N GLU A 58 11.85 -1.42 -1.64
CA GLU A 58 12.07 -2.69 -2.35
C GLU A 58 10.83 -3.08 -3.17
N LYS A 59 9.61 -2.88 -2.63
CA LYS A 59 8.37 -3.13 -3.35
C LYS A 59 8.25 -2.23 -4.59
N ARG A 60 8.63 -0.95 -4.50
CA ARG A 60 8.61 -0.02 -5.63
C ARG A 60 9.60 -0.42 -6.71
N ALA A 61 10.83 -0.80 -6.33
CA ALA A 61 11.83 -1.29 -7.27
C ALA A 61 11.35 -2.56 -8.02
N LEU A 62 10.69 -3.49 -7.31
CA LEU A 62 10.08 -4.66 -7.94
C LEU A 62 8.92 -4.30 -8.87
N ALA A 63 8.02 -3.41 -8.45
CA ALA A 63 6.89 -2.97 -9.28
C ALA A 63 7.36 -2.31 -10.58
N ASN A 64 8.41 -1.49 -10.54
CA ASN A 64 9.01 -0.88 -11.72
C ASN A 64 9.56 -1.94 -12.69
N LYS A 65 10.29 -2.94 -12.18
CA LYS A 65 10.78 -4.06 -13.01
C LYS A 65 9.64 -4.84 -13.65
N LEU A 66 8.57 -5.13 -12.90
CA LEU A 66 7.39 -5.81 -13.43
C LEU A 66 6.71 -4.98 -14.52
N MET A 67 6.57 -3.67 -14.31
CA MET A 67 6.00 -2.77 -15.31
C MET A 67 6.81 -2.78 -16.61
N GLN A 68 8.14 -2.71 -16.52
CA GLN A 68 9.02 -2.82 -17.68
C GLN A 68 8.80 -4.14 -18.43
N LEU A 69 8.72 -5.27 -17.72
CA LEU A 69 8.45 -6.58 -18.32
C LEU A 69 7.07 -6.62 -19.01
N PHE A 70 6.03 -6.04 -18.42
CA PHE A 70 4.70 -5.96 -19.04
C PHE A 70 4.72 -5.11 -20.32
N LEU A 71 5.44 -3.99 -20.32
CA LEU A 71 5.57 -3.14 -21.51
C LEU A 71 6.31 -3.87 -22.64
N VAL A 72 7.39 -4.60 -22.33
CA VAL A 72 8.07 -5.44 -23.32
C VAL A 72 7.12 -6.50 -23.87
N ALA A 73 6.36 -7.19 -23.01
CA ALA A 73 5.41 -8.21 -23.43
C ALA A 73 4.27 -7.68 -24.32
N LEU A 74 3.89 -6.41 -24.15
CA LEU A 74 2.92 -5.71 -24.99
C LEU A 74 3.50 -5.21 -26.32
N GLY A 75 4.80 -5.42 -26.57
CA GLY A 75 5.47 -5.06 -27.83
C GLY A 75 6.10 -3.66 -27.83
N PHE A 76 6.22 -3.00 -26.68
CA PHE A 76 6.97 -1.75 -26.59
C PHE A 76 8.48 -2.03 -26.57
N PRO A 77 9.29 -1.45 -27.47
CA PRO A 77 10.73 -1.72 -27.54
C PRO A 77 11.46 -1.09 -26.35
N ALA A 78 12.49 -1.77 -25.82
CA ALA A 78 13.27 -1.34 -24.64
C ALA A 78 13.82 0.11 -24.72
N THR A 79 14.06 0.62 -25.93
CA THR A 79 14.51 1.99 -26.19
C THR A 79 13.42 3.05 -25.96
N GLN A 80 12.13 2.69 -26.09
CA GLN A 80 11.01 3.52 -25.67
C GLN A 80 10.71 3.36 -24.17
N ILE A 81 11.11 2.25 -23.55
CA ILE A 81 10.99 2.00 -22.11
C ILE A 81 11.99 2.86 -21.31
N ALA A 82 13.18 3.13 -21.85
CA ALA A 82 14.06 4.20 -21.34
C ALA A 82 13.40 5.59 -21.43
N GLY A 83 12.45 5.78 -22.36
CA GLY A 83 11.58 6.96 -22.41
C GLY A 83 10.39 6.90 -21.44
N VAL A 84 9.98 5.71 -21.00
CA VAL A 84 9.06 5.51 -19.86
C VAL A 84 9.78 5.78 -18.53
N GLU A 85 11.10 5.64 -18.53
CA GLU A 85 12.04 6.20 -17.54
C GLU A 85 12.08 7.74 -17.53
N ALA A 86 11.29 8.42 -18.40
CA ALA A 86 10.75 9.74 -18.09
C ALA A 86 9.69 9.60 -16.97
N GLU A 87 10.15 9.11 -15.81
CA GLU A 87 9.46 8.75 -14.58
C GLU A 87 8.82 9.94 -13.85
N HIS A 88 8.40 11.00 -14.53
CA HIS A 88 7.72 12.11 -13.87
C HIS A 88 6.20 12.00 -14.02
N LYS A 89 5.67 11.77 -15.24
CA LYS A 89 4.21 11.93 -15.47
C LYS A 89 3.33 10.75 -15.08
N LEU A 90 3.80 9.50 -15.24
CA LEU A 90 3.03 8.31 -14.85
C LEU A 90 3.12 8.06 -13.34
N THR A 91 4.27 8.34 -12.75
CA THR A 91 4.55 8.21 -11.32
C THR A 91 3.98 9.37 -10.50
N GLU A 92 3.86 10.59 -11.05
CA GLU A 92 3.10 11.70 -10.42
C GLU A 92 1.60 11.39 -10.30
N THR A 93 1.04 10.62 -11.23
CA THR A 93 -0.40 10.31 -11.25
C THR A 93 -0.76 9.07 -10.45
N MET A 94 0.23 8.24 -10.08
CA MET A 94 0.00 7.04 -9.27
C MET A 94 0.17 7.36 -7.78
N THR A 95 -0.96 7.43 -7.07
CA THR A 95 -0.95 7.53 -5.61
C THR A 95 -0.57 6.20 -4.99
N GLU A 96 0.67 6.11 -4.51
CA GLU A 96 1.12 4.94 -3.76
C GLU A 96 0.41 4.86 -2.42
N THR A 97 -0.23 3.71 -2.18
CA THR A 97 -0.93 3.43 -0.93
C THR A 97 -0.41 2.13 -0.33
N ILE A 98 -0.17 2.15 0.97
CA ILE A 98 0.13 0.98 1.78
C ILE A 98 -1.10 0.70 2.62
N HIS A 99 -1.59 -0.53 2.55
CA HIS A 99 -2.70 -1.01 3.36
C HIS A 99 -2.19 -2.13 4.27
N LEU A 100 -2.17 -1.87 5.58
CA LEU A 100 -1.80 -2.85 6.60
C LEU A 100 -3.07 -3.59 7.01
N ASN A 101 -3.14 -4.89 6.74
CA ASN A 101 -4.29 -5.71 7.10
C ASN A 101 -3.93 -6.63 8.27
N ARG A 102 -4.71 -6.61 9.34
CA ARG A 102 -4.62 -7.58 10.44
C ARG A 102 -5.89 -8.42 10.45
N VAL A 103 -5.70 -9.71 10.19
CA VAL A 103 -6.78 -10.71 10.23
C VAL A 103 -6.94 -11.20 11.67
N HIS A 104 -8.15 -11.16 12.22
CA HIS A 104 -8.38 -11.70 13.55
C HIS A 104 -8.43 -13.24 13.47
N GLY A 105 -7.60 -13.93 14.27
CA GLY A 105 -7.32 -15.36 14.12
C GLY A 105 -8.50 -16.32 14.35
N ASN A 106 -9.54 -15.92 15.07
CA ASN A 106 -10.75 -16.72 15.29
C ASN A 106 -11.96 -16.02 14.66
N CYS A 107 -12.48 -16.57 13.57
CA CYS A 107 -13.71 -16.10 12.91
C CYS A 107 -14.84 -17.11 13.18
N PRO A 108 -15.78 -16.83 14.11
CA PRO A 108 -16.83 -17.79 14.48
C PRO A 108 -17.91 -17.99 13.41
N SER A 109 -18.03 -17.08 12.42
CA SER A 109 -18.85 -17.26 11.23
C SER A 109 -18.34 -16.32 10.12
N VAL A 110 -18.20 -16.84 8.90
CA VAL A 110 -17.33 -16.28 7.84
C VAL A 110 -17.85 -14.97 7.21
N PHE A 111 -19.04 -14.48 7.56
CA PHE A 111 -19.53 -13.18 7.06
C PHE A 111 -20.41 -12.52 8.13
N VAL A 112 -19.99 -11.37 8.64
CA VAL A 112 -20.88 -10.49 9.40
C VAL A 112 -21.65 -9.67 8.38
N SER A 113 -22.82 -10.17 7.96
CA SER A 113 -23.86 -9.30 7.43
C SER A 113 -24.39 -8.49 8.61
N ARG A 114 -24.31 -7.16 8.53
CA ARG A 114 -25.19 -6.30 9.35
C ARG A 114 -26.65 -6.54 8.95
#